data_AF-A0A7X6R5X0-F1
#
_entry.id   AF-A0A7X6R5X0-F1
#
_cell.length_a   1.000
_cell.length_b   1.000
_cell.length_c   1.000
_cell.angle_alpha   90.00
_cell.angle_beta   90.00
_cell.angle_gamma   90.00
#
_symmetry.space_group_name_H-M   'P 1'
#
loop_
_entity.id
_entity.type
_entity.pdbx_description
1 polymer ?
#
loop_
_entity_poly.entity_id
_entity_poly.type
_entity_poly.pdbx_seq_one_letter_code
_entity_poly.pdbx_strand_id
1 'polypeptide(L)'
;MTGTGMDAKRKTVPLSSLSEGTPAERSSSGWYKLYNDTDMHVSIYRQEWDKPKSLFILAPGQTSSEYEAGHEIYILWITNVGTESTPITWDSSGGFSCEYVQSGYTQSNQVNNVSSFL
;
A
#
# COMPACT_ATOMS: atom_id res chain seq x y z
N MET A 1 -21.98 -0.94 19.78
CA MET A 1 -21.39 -1.54 18.56
C MET A 1 -21.53 -0.53 17.44
N THR A 2 -20.57 0.37 17.32
CA THR A 2 -20.45 1.30 16.20
C THR A 2 -19.64 0.58 15.12
N GLY A 3 -20.33 0.03 14.13
CA GLY A 3 -19.68 -0.44 12.92
C GLY A 3 -19.08 0.76 12.21
N THR A 4 -17.77 0.95 12.31
CA THR A 4 -17.02 1.81 11.40
C THR A 4 -17.04 1.11 10.05
N GLY A 5 -17.98 1.52 9.19
CA GLY A 5 -18.21 0.96 7.85
C GLY A 5 -17.05 1.20 6.90
N MET A 6 -15.94 0.51 7.14
CA MET A 6 -14.87 0.27 6.19
C MET A 6 -14.58 -1.23 6.27
N ASP A 7 -15.33 -2.02 5.50
CA ASP A 7 -15.10 -3.46 5.45
C ASP A 7 -13.68 -3.70 4.93
N ALA A 8 -12.83 -4.29 5.79
CA ALA A 8 -11.48 -4.65 5.42
C ALA A 8 -11.53 -5.65 4.25
N LYS A 9 -10.93 -5.27 3.12
CA LYS A 9 -10.73 -6.14 1.96
C LYS A 9 -9.45 -6.93 2.17
N ARG A 10 -9.38 -8.14 1.63
CA ARG A 10 -8.17 -8.97 1.68
C ARG A 10 -7.66 -9.20 0.26
N LYS A 11 -6.36 -8.95 0.04
CA LYS A 11 -5.64 -9.39 -1.16
C LYS A 11 -4.69 -10.50 -0.77
N THR A 12 -4.65 -11.56 -1.57
CA THR A 12 -3.69 -12.67 -1.43
C THR A 12 -2.89 -12.78 -2.72
N VAL A 13 -1.56 -12.74 -2.61
CA VAL A 13 -0.63 -12.92 -3.72
C VAL A 13 0.14 -14.22 -3.50
N PRO A 14 -0.08 -15.25 -4.34
CA PRO A 14 0.62 -16.53 -4.21
C PRO A 14 2.08 -16.40 -4.68
N LEU A 15 2.97 -17.25 -4.17
CA LEU A 15 4.38 -17.31 -4.58
C LEU A 15 4.54 -17.43 -6.11
N SER A 16 3.67 -18.19 -6.78
CA SER A 16 3.72 -18.37 -8.24
C SER A 16 3.57 -17.07 -9.03
N SER A 17 2.87 -16.08 -8.46
CA SER A 17 2.70 -14.74 -9.06
C SER A 17 3.92 -13.83 -8.85
N LEU A 18 4.85 -14.22 -7.96
CA LEU A 18 6.12 -13.50 -7.73
C LEU A 18 7.20 -13.85 -8.75
N SER A 19 6.90 -14.76 -9.69
CA SER A 19 7.85 -15.21 -10.72
C SER A 19 8.38 -14.04 -11.56
N GLU A 20 9.62 -14.19 -12.03
CA GLU A 20 10.31 -13.22 -12.89
C GLU A 20 9.64 -13.16 -14.27
N GLY A 21 8.46 -12.56 -14.36
CA GLY A 21 8.00 -12.01 -15.62
C GLY A 21 9.04 -11.01 -16.12
N THR A 22 9.42 -11.12 -17.39
CA THR A 22 10.13 -10.06 -18.14
C THR A 22 9.54 -8.72 -17.71
N PRO A 23 10.34 -7.73 -17.29
CA PRO A 23 9.82 -6.42 -16.92
C PRO A 23 8.92 -5.96 -18.07
N ALA A 24 7.61 -5.86 -17.82
CA ALA A 24 6.76 -5.16 -18.76
C ALA A 24 7.37 -3.76 -18.90
N GLU A 25 7.44 -3.24 -20.13
CA GLU A 25 7.89 -1.88 -20.37
C GLU A 25 7.23 -0.95 -19.35
N ARG A 26 8.07 -0.24 -18.58
CA ARG A 26 7.67 0.65 -17.50
C ARG A 26 6.43 1.44 -17.92
N SER A 27 5.29 1.25 -17.24
CA SER A 27 4.06 1.94 -17.61
C SER A 27 4.13 3.47 -17.41
N SER A 28 5.16 3.99 -16.72
CA SER A 28 5.42 5.43 -16.63
C SER A 28 6.85 5.76 -16.21
N SER A 29 7.54 6.62 -16.96
CA SER A 29 8.72 7.33 -16.47
C SER A 29 8.28 8.47 -15.54
N GLY A 30 8.29 8.27 -14.23
CA GLY A 30 7.92 9.30 -13.27
C GLY A 30 8.17 8.92 -11.82
N TRP A 31 8.05 9.90 -10.93
CA TRP A 31 8.17 9.70 -9.48
C TRP A 31 6.84 10.00 -8.78
N TYR A 32 6.64 9.52 -7.55
CA TYR A 32 5.58 10.03 -6.68
C TYR A 32 6.01 10.03 -5.22
N LYS A 33 5.29 10.81 -4.41
CA LYS A 33 5.32 10.74 -2.94
C LYS A 33 3.90 10.58 -2.42
N LEU A 34 3.75 10.11 -1.20
CA LEU A 34 2.48 10.07 -0.49
C LEU A 34 2.50 11.06 0.65
N TYR A 35 1.47 11.88 0.77
CA TYR A 35 1.24 12.76 1.90
C TYR A 35 0.03 12.26 2.69
N ASN A 36 0.23 11.96 3.97
CA ASN A 36 -0.88 11.59 4.84
C ASN A 36 -1.61 12.85 5.32
N ASP A 37 -2.65 13.24 4.59
CA ASP A 37 -3.55 14.34 4.90
C ASP A 37 -4.73 13.93 5.80
N THR A 38 -4.71 12.71 6.32
CA THR A 38 -5.71 12.23 7.31
C THR A 38 -5.26 12.54 8.74
N ASP A 39 -6.19 12.42 9.69
CA ASP A 39 -5.95 12.60 11.12
C ASP A 39 -5.47 11.32 11.83
N MET A 40 -5.26 10.23 11.10
CA MET A 40 -4.83 8.93 11.63
C MET A 40 -3.50 8.47 11.03
N HIS A 41 -2.85 7.52 11.72
CA HIS A 41 -1.71 6.82 11.14
C HIS A 41 -2.19 5.83 10.07
N VAL A 42 -1.51 5.81 8.94
CA VAL A 42 -1.82 4.90 7.84
C VAL A 42 -0.64 3.99 7.56
N SER A 43 -0.91 2.70 7.41
CA SER A 43 0.03 1.76 6.81
C SER A 43 -0.16 1.75 5.31
N ILE A 44 0.96 1.86 4.60
CA ILE A 44 1.00 1.84 3.16
C ILE A 44 1.76 0.60 2.70
N TYR A 45 1.07 -0.23 1.94
CA TYR A 45 1.70 -1.32 1.20
C TYR A 45 1.78 -0.95 -0.29
N ARG A 46 3.00 -1.01 -0.85
CA ARG A 46 3.27 -0.71 -2.26
C ARG A 46 3.50 -1.99 -3.03
N GLN A 47 2.88 -2.08 -4.19
CA GLN A 47 3.00 -3.22 -5.09
C GLN A 47 3.26 -2.74 -6.53
N GLU A 48 4.20 -3.39 -7.21
CA GLU A 48 4.42 -3.25 -8.65
C GLU A 48 3.90 -4.52 -9.34
N TRP A 49 2.78 -4.43 -10.07
CA TRP A 49 2.04 -5.59 -10.59
C TRP A 49 1.69 -6.60 -9.50
N ASP A 50 2.36 -7.75 -9.45
CA ASP A 50 2.24 -8.79 -8.42
C ASP A 50 3.41 -8.82 -7.44
N LYS A 51 4.38 -7.89 -7.55
CA LYS A 51 5.61 -7.89 -6.76
C LYS A 51 5.51 -6.94 -5.55
N PRO A 52 5.73 -7.44 -4.32
CA PRO A 52 5.89 -6.59 -3.14
C PRO A 52 7.04 -5.61 -3.30
N LYS A 53 6.84 -4.36 -2.89
CA LYS A 53 7.92 -3.37 -2.81
C LYS A 53 8.24 -2.95 -1.39
N SER A 54 7.26 -2.52 -0.61
CA SER A 54 7.50 -2.15 0.79
C SER A 54 6.21 -1.98 1.58
N LEU A 55 6.30 -2.19 2.90
CA LEU A 55 5.35 -1.72 3.90
C LEU A 55 6.00 -0.60 4.73
N PHE A 56 5.29 0.50 4.94
CA PHE A 56 5.71 1.57 5.87
C PHE A 56 4.51 2.29 6.46
N ILE A 57 4.73 3.01 7.57
CA ILE A 57 3.70 3.80 8.27
C ILE A 57 3.94 5.28 7.98
N LEU A 58 2.86 6.03 7.73
CA LEU A 58 2.85 7.49 7.70
C LEU A 58 2.01 8.02 8.86
N ALA A 59 2.61 8.86 9.70
CA ALA A 59 1.88 9.64 10.69
C ALA A 59 1.05 10.76 10.02
N PRO A 60 0.01 11.30 10.69
CA PRO A 60 -0.69 12.49 10.22
C PRO A 60 0.27 13.63 9.86
N GLY A 61 0.10 14.24 8.68
CA GLY A 61 0.95 15.31 8.17
C GLY A 61 2.33 14.87 7.67
N GLN A 62 2.63 13.57 7.64
CA GLN A 62 3.90 13.06 7.14
C GLN A 62 3.88 12.86 5.62
N THR A 63 5.00 13.18 4.97
CA THR A 63 5.26 12.83 3.56
C THR A 63 6.24 11.66 3.48
N SER A 64 6.01 10.72 2.57
CA SER A 64 6.91 9.60 2.30
C SER A 64 8.19 10.03 1.57
N SER A 65 9.14 9.09 1.47
CA SER A 65 10.21 9.18 0.47
C SER A 65 9.66 9.22 -0.96
N GLU A 66 10.50 9.61 -1.89
CA GLU A 66 10.22 9.52 -3.33
C GLU A 66 10.31 8.09 -3.83
N TYR A 67 9.37 7.70 -4.69
CA TYR A 67 9.29 6.37 -5.27
C TYR A 67 9.05 6.45 -6.77
N GLU A 68 9.50 5.45 -7.53
CA GLU A 68 9.16 5.31 -8.94
C GLU A 68 7.65 5.11 -9.11
N ALA A 69 7.04 5.77 -10.10
CA ALA A 69 5.63 5.64 -10.42
C ALA A 69 5.28 4.30 -11.08
N GLY A 70 3.99 3.96 -11.10
CA GLY A 70 3.49 2.66 -11.57
C GLY A 70 3.18 1.67 -10.45
N HIS A 71 3.32 2.08 -9.19
CA HIS A 71 2.86 1.29 -8.05
C HIS A 71 1.36 1.43 -7.83
N GLU A 72 0.72 0.29 -7.59
CA GLU A 72 -0.57 0.24 -6.91
C GLU A 72 -0.34 0.36 -5.40
N ILE A 73 -1.12 1.23 -4.77
CA ILE A 73 -1.05 1.53 -3.35
C ILE A 73 -2.21 0.85 -2.66
N TYR A 74 -1.92 0.16 -1.57
CA TYR A 74 -2.89 -0.41 -0.65
C TYR A 74 -2.78 0.36 0.66
N ILE A 75 -3.90 0.88 1.15
CA ILE A 75 -4.00 1.63 2.40
C ILE A 75 -4.64 0.72 3.45
N LEU A 76 -3.92 0.56 4.55
CA LEU A 76 -4.27 -0.30 5.67
C LEU A 76 -4.38 0.65 6.88
N TRP A 77 -5.56 0.87 7.44
CA TRP A 77 -5.67 1.72 8.63
C TRP A 77 -5.06 0.98 9.81
N ILE A 78 -4.10 1.62 10.48
CA ILE A 78 -3.68 1.21 11.81
C ILE A 78 -4.44 2.07 12.80
N THR A 79 -5.41 1.47 13.49
CA THR A 79 -6.15 2.14 14.56
C THR A 79 -5.37 2.14 15.89
N ASN A 80 -4.32 1.31 16.03
CA ASN A 80 -3.49 1.23 17.23
C ASN A 80 -1.99 1.26 16.90
N VAL A 81 -1.38 2.45 17.00
CA VAL A 81 0.07 2.61 16.96
C VAL A 81 0.64 2.07 18.28
N GLY A 82 1.46 1.02 18.23
CA GLY A 82 2.12 0.44 19.42
C GLY A 82 1.82 -1.05 19.68
N THR A 83 0.89 -1.65 18.94
CA THR A 83 0.71 -3.11 18.90
C THR A 83 1.19 -3.63 17.55
N GLU A 84 2.12 -4.60 17.55
CA GLU A 84 2.82 -5.19 16.38
C GLU A 84 1.92 -5.95 15.40
N SER A 85 0.65 -5.60 15.25
CA SER A 85 -0.20 -6.20 14.23
C SER A 85 0.11 -5.55 12.89
N THR A 86 1.16 -6.00 12.21
CA THR A 86 1.33 -5.66 10.79
C THR A 86 0.17 -6.30 10.01
N PRO A 87 -0.60 -5.53 9.23
CA PRO A 87 -1.76 -6.06 8.50
C PRO A 87 -1.35 -6.89 7.26
N ILE A 88 -0.11 -7.38 7.23
CA ILE A 88 0.45 -8.30 6.23
C ILE A 88 0.74 -9.63 6.91
N THR A 89 0.17 -10.70 6.38
CA THR A 89 0.47 -12.08 6.78
C THR A 89 1.22 -12.77 5.65
N TRP A 90 2.45 -13.21 5.94
CA TRP A 90 3.24 -14.04 5.02
C TRP A 90 2.86 -15.51 5.17
N ASP A 91 2.72 -16.21 4.05
CA ASP A 91 2.55 -17.66 4.06
C ASP A 91 3.91 -18.38 4.12
N SER A 92 3.91 -19.64 4.54
CA SER A 92 5.13 -20.47 4.64
C SER A 92 5.76 -20.79 3.29
N SER A 93 5.05 -20.55 2.20
CA SER A 93 5.55 -20.66 0.83
C SER A 93 6.10 -19.35 0.28
N GLY A 94 6.14 -18.25 1.04
CA GLY A 94 6.65 -16.95 0.59
C GLY A 94 5.67 -16.09 -0.22
N GLY A 95 4.41 -16.52 -0.36
CA GLY A 95 3.32 -15.62 -0.72
C GLY A 95 2.91 -14.74 0.46
N PHE A 96 2.03 -13.76 0.20
CA PHE A 96 1.55 -12.88 1.26
C PHE A 96 0.08 -12.55 1.08
N SER A 97 -0.56 -12.16 2.17
CA SER A 97 -1.88 -11.55 2.19
C SER A 97 -1.83 -10.24 2.94
N CYS A 98 -2.61 -9.27 2.49
CA CYS A 98 -2.74 -7.98 3.16
C CYS A 98 -4.21 -7.59 3.31
N GLU A 99 -4.55 -7.02 4.46
CA GLU A 99 -5.87 -6.49 4.75
C GLU A 99 -5.87 -4.97 4.59
N TYR A 100 -6.62 -4.47 3.63
CA TYR A 100 -6.63 -3.07 3.24
C TYR A 100 -8.06 -2.58 3.16
N VAL A 101 -8.25 -1.28 3.34
CA VAL A 101 -9.57 -0.66 3.16
C VAL A 101 -9.78 -0.17 1.74
N GLN A 102 -8.69 0.29 1.13
CA GLN A 102 -8.72 1.09 -0.07
C GLN A 102 -7.42 0.93 -0.85
N SER A 103 -7.54 0.94 -2.16
CA SER A 103 -6.40 0.82 -3.06
C SER A 103 -6.58 1.69 -4.29
N GLY A 104 -5.47 2.03 -4.94
CA GLY A 104 -5.51 2.73 -6.20
C GLY A 104 -4.13 3.02 -6.76
N TYR A 105 -4.10 3.60 -7.96
CA TYR A 105 -2.88 3.99 -8.64
C TYR A 105 -2.52 5.43 -8.32
N THR A 106 -1.22 5.66 -8.17
CA THR A 106 -0.66 7.00 -7.98
C THR A 106 -0.60 7.76 -9.30
N GLN A 107 -0.78 9.06 -9.23
CA GLN A 107 -0.43 9.95 -10.33
C GLN A 107 1.07 10.25 -10.30
N SER A 108 1.69 10.25 -11.49
CA SER A 108 3.12 10.50 -11.65
C SER A 108 3.49 11.97 -11.48
N ASN A 109 4.74 12.20 -11.09
CA ASN A 109 5.42 13.48 -10.90
C ASN A 109 4.74 14.43 -9.90
N GLN A 110 4.16 13.88 -8.84
CA GLN A 110 3.50 14.67 -7.80
C GLN A 110 3.44 13.97 -6.43
N VAL A 111 3.03 14.75 -5.43
CA VAL A 111 2.67 14.25 -4.10
C VAL A 111 1.18 13.89 -4.13
N ASN A 112 0.87 12.62 -3.89
CA ASN A 112 -0.50 12.12 -3.85
C ASN A 112 -0.99 12.12 -2.39
N ASN A 113 -2.17 12.69 -2.16
CA ASN A 113 -2.79 12.68 -0.84
C ASN A 113 -3.33 11.28 -0.53
N VAL A 114 -3.17 10.82 0.70
CA VAL A 114 -3.74 9.53 1.13
C VAL A 114 -5.26 9.55 1.03
N SER A 115 -5.90 10.68 1.33
CA SER A 115 -7.35 10.82 1.21
C SER A 115 -7.87 10.70 -0.22
N SER A 116 -7.05 10.94 -1.26
CA SER A 116 -7.53 10.85 -2.65
C SER A 116 -7.82 9.43 -3.11
N PHE A 117 -7.37 8.45 -2.33
CA PHE A 117 -7.69 7.05 -2.56
C PHE A 117 -9.04 6.69 -1.91
N LEU A 118 -9.48 7.41 -0.87
CA LEU A 118 -10.70 7.15 -0.08
C LEU A 118 -12.00 7.44 -0.86
#